data_AF-A0A7W1TV48-F1
#
_entry.id   AF-A0A7W1TV48-F1
#
_cell.length_a   1.000
_cell.length_b   1.000
_cell.length_c   1.000
_cell.angle_alpha   90.00
_cell.angle_beta   90.00
_cell.angle_gamma   90.00
#
_symmetry.space_group_name_H-M   'P 1'
#
loop_
_entity.id
_entity.type
_entity.pdbx_description
1 polymer ?
#
loop_
_entity_poly.entity_id
_entity_poly.type
_entity_poly.pdbx_seq_one_letter_code
_entity_poly.pdbx_strand_id
1 'polypeptide(L)'
;MRKSRSEAIWKRFRAAADRFFERYHNRHQAALQQKAADREALVVELETMAASETEPETLGARVQDLRVKLRVPSPLPRADADAQNERVFTAISGLVQKWPSGFQGTDLDPEAALKRMEKLCAKVESLAAASDTREEEAAPVSQAEALAAKLRQALNANAFGAKAAEERGPSLADQIKELQGAWQRLVIPQTDAAHALEARFKRGIAAAKDRGKSKRELTRA
;
A
#
# COMPACT_ATOMS: atom_id res chain seq x y z
N MET A 1 -31.01 0.18 -64.95
CA MET A 1 -29.53 0.38 -64.84
C MET A 1 -29.06 1.12 -63.58
N ARG A 2 -29.84 1.99 -62.91
CA ARG A 2 -29.37 2.74 -61.72
C ARG A 2 -29.04 1.87 -60.49
N LYS A 3 -29.77 0.76 -60.28
CA LYS A 3 -29.59 -0.15 -59.12
C LYS A 3 -28.23 -0.87 -59.09
N SER A 4 -27.67 -1.25 -60.25
CA SER A 4 -26.38 -1.96 -60.30
C SER A 4 -25.20 -1.05 -59.95
N ARG A 5 -25.27 0.24 -60.35
CA ARG A 5 -24.23 1.24 -60.01
C ARG A 5 -24.28 1.61 -58.52
N SER A 6 -25.47 1.74 -57.94
CA SER A 6 -25.62 1.98 -56.49
C SER A 6 -25.13 0.81 -55.65
N GLU A 7 -25.38 -0.44 -56.06
CA GLU A 7 -24.85 -1.62 -55.36
C GLU A 7 -23.33 -1.72 -55.45
N ALA A 8 -22.73 -1.41 -56.59
CA ALA A 8 -21.28 -1.38 -56.75
C ALA A 8 -20.63 -0.32 -55.85
N ILE A 9 -21.24 0.86 -55.74
CA ILE A 9 -20.79 1.93 -54.83
C ILE A 9 -20.95 1.50 -53.37
N TRP A 10 -22.09 0.90 -53.01
CA TRP A 10 -22.36 0.39 -51.67
C TRP A 10 -21.35 -0.68 -51.24
N LYS A 11 -21.03 -1.64 -52.11
CA LYS A 11 -20.02 -2.68 -51.84
C LYS A 11 -18.63 -2.08 -51.61
N ARG A 12 -18.24 -1.07 -52.40
CA ARG A 12 -16.95 -0.38 -52.23
C ARG A 12 -16.90 0.43 -50.93
N PHE A 13 -17.99 1.08 -50.57
CA PHE A 13 -18.10 1.81 -49.30
C PHE A 13 -18.05 0.84 -48.11
N ARG A 14 -18.83 -0.24 -48.14
CA ARG A 14 -18.82 -1.28 -47.10
C ARG A 14 -17.42 -1.87 -46.92
N ALA A 15 -16.76 -2.27 -48.00
CA ALA A 15 -15.41 -2.81 -47.94
C ALA A 15 -14.37 -1.81 -47.36
N ALA A 16 -14.52 -0.51 -47.65
CA ALA A 16 -13.67 0.52 -47.04
C ALA A 16 -13.99 0.72 -45.54
N ALA A 17 -15.27 0.69 -45.17
CA ALA A 17 -15.71 0.75 -43.78
C ALA A 17 -15.23 -0.47 -42.98
N ASP A 18 -15.37 -1.68 -43.51
CA ASP A 18 -14.94 -2.92 -42.87
C ASP A 18 -13.42 -2.88 -42.59
N ARG A 19 -12.61 -2.47 -43.57
CA ARG A 19 -11.16 -2.28 -43.39
C ARG A 19 -10.80 -1.24 -42.32
N PHE A 20 -11.58 -0.16 -42.23
CA PHE A 20 -11.39 0.86 -41.21
C PHE A 20 -11.71 0.31 -39.81
N PHE A 21 -12.85 -0.39 -39.66
CA PHE A 21 -13.27 -0.95 -38.38
C PHE A 21 -12.37 -2.10 -37.92
N GLU A 22 -11.94 -2.99 -38.81
CA GLU A 22 -10.93 -4.01 -38.50
C GLU A 22 -9.64 -3.37 -37.96
N ARG A 23 -9.10 -2.38 -38.67
CA ARG A 23 -7.89 -1.67 -38.22
C ARG A 23 -8.11 -0.92 -36.91
N TYR A 24 -9.28 -0.33 -36.70
CA TYR A 24 -9.63 0.38 -35.48
C TYR A 24 -9.73 -0.56 -34.27
N HIS A 25 -10.40 -1.71 -34.43
CA HIS A 25 -10.48 -2.74 -33.39
C HIS A 25 -9.11 -3.35 -33.08
N ASN A 26 -8.30 -3.62 -34.11
CA ASN A 26 -7.00 -4.26 -33.95
C ASN A 26 -5.92 -3.32 -33.38
N ARG A 27 -6.05 -2.00 -33.52
CA ARG A 27 -5.07 -1.02 -33.00
C ARG A 27 -4.94 -1.10 -31.48
N HIS A 28 -6.05 -1.20 -30.77
CA HIS A 28 -6.04 -1.30 -29.31
C HIS A 28 -5.49 -2.65 -28.86
N GLN A 29 -5.82 -3.72 -29.58
CA GLN A 29 -5.30 -5.07 -29.29
C GLN A 29 -3.78 -5.14 -29.47
N ALA A 30 -3.24 -4.63 -30.59
CA ALA A 30 -1.80 -4.62 -30.83
C ALA A 30 -1.04 -3.80 -29.77
N ALA A 31 -1.57 -2.65 -29.35
CA ALA A 31 -0.96 -1.84 -28.31
C ALA A 31 -0.99 -2.52 -26.93
N LEU A 32 -2.07 -3.25 -26.60
CA LEU A 32 -2.15 -4.02 -25.36
C LEU A 32 -1.21 -5.23 -25.37
N GLN A 33 -1.11 -5.92 -26.50
CA GLN A 33 -0.18 -7.03 -26.70
C GLN A 33 1.27 -6.57 -26.57
N GLN A 34 1.63 -5.42 -27.16
CA GLN A 34 2.98 -4.87 -27.02
C GLN A 34 3.28 -4.56 -25.55
N LYS A 35 2.37 -3.89 -24.83
CA LYS A 35 2.56 -3.61 -23.40
C LYS A 35 2.68 -4.87 -22.56
N ALA A 36 1.93 -5.92 -22.89
CA ALA A 36 2.03 -7.22 -22.24
C ALA A 36 3.40 -7.86 -22.49
N ALA A 37 3.88 -7.83 -23.73
CA ALA A 37 5.20 -8.32 -24.11
C ALA A 37 6.34 -7.53 -23.46
N ASP A 38 6.25 -6.21 -23.43
CA ASP A 38 7.23 -5.34 -22.76
C ASP A 38 7.31 -5.67 -21.27
N ARG A 39 6.15 -5.87 -20.62
CA ARG A 39 6.09 -6.27 -19.21
C ARG A 39 6.70 -7.65 -19.00
N GLU A 40 6.38 -8.62 -19.86
CA GLU A 40 6.94 -9.97 -19.79
C GLU A 40 8.47 -9.97 -19.93
N ALA A 41 9.02 -9.15 -20.84
CA ALA A 41 10.47 -9.00 -21.00
C ALA A 41 11.15 -8.51 -19.70
N LEU A 42 10.52 -7.59 -18.97
CA LEU A 42 11.03 -7.12 -17.66
C LEU A 42 11.01 -8.24 -16.61
N VAL A 43 10.03 -9.14 -16.64
CA VAL A 43 9.95 -10.29 -15.72
C VAL A 43 11.02 -11.32 -16.06
N VAL A 44 11.19 -11.64 -17.34
CA VAL A 44 12.24 -12.56 -17.80
C VAL A 44 13.63 -12.02 -17.47
N GLU A 45 13.86 -10.72 -17.60
CA GLU A 45 15.13 -10.10 -17.19
C GLU A 45 15.40 -10.30 -15.69
N LEU A 46 14.39 -10.04 -14.86
CA LEU A 46 14.48 -10.23 -13.41
C LEU A 46 14.74 -11.70 -13.02
N GLU A 47 14.06 -12.64 -13.68
CA GLU A 47 14.27 -14.08 -13.49
C GLU A 47 15.67 -14.52 -13.94
N THR A 48 16.18 -13.95 -15.04
CA THR A 48 17.55 -14.20 -15.53
C THR A 48 18.58 -13.74 -14.52
N MET A 49 18.39 -12.55 -13.92
CA MET A 49 19.23 -12.08 -12.82
C MET A 49 19.17 -13.01 -11.61
N ALA A 50 17.99 -13.52 -11.26
CA ALA A 50 17.81 -14.46 -10.15
C ALA A 50 18.49 -15.82 -10.40
N ALA A 51 18.52 -16.27 -11.65
CA ALA A 51 19.18 -17.50 -12.07
C ALA A 51 20.71 -17.38 -12.18
N SER A 52 21.26 -16.16 -12.27
CA SER A 52 22.71 -15.93 -12.35
C SER A 52 23.44 -16.57 -11.15
N GLU A 53 24.60 -17.18 -11.39
CA GLU A 53 25.45 -17.70 -10.31
C GLU A 53 26.30 -16.62 -9.64
N THR A 54 26.59 -15.54 -10.38
CA THR A 54 27.42 -14.41 -9.91
C THR A 54 26.56 -13.20 -9.58
N GLU A 55 26.98 -12.42 -8.58
CA GLU A 55 26.32 -11.17 -8.19
C GLU A 55 26.49 -10.13 -9.31
N PRO A 56 25.40 -9.58 -9.88
CA PRO A 56 25.49 -8.50 -10.85
C PRO A 56 26.04 -7.21 -10.22
N GLU A 57 27.00 -6.54 -10.86
CA GLU A 57 27.67 -5.33 -10.31
C GLU A 57 26.70 -4.21 -9.89
N THR A 58 25.57 -4.06 -10.58
CA THR A 58 24.53 -3.05 -10.29
C THR A 58 23.21 -3.68 -9.84
N LEU A 59 23.27 -4.78 -9.07
CA LEU A 59 22.10 -5.56 -8.67
C LEU A 59 20.99 -4.70 -8.05
N GLY A 60 21.28 -3.99 -6.96
CA GLY A 60 20.28 -3.20 -6.23
C GLY A 60 19.62 -2.11 -7.09
N ALA A 61 20.42 -1.34 -7.84
CA ALA A 61 19.92 -0.28 -8.72
C ALA A 61 19.08 -0.85 -9.88
N ARG A 62 19.51 -1.96 -10.47
CA ARG A 62 18.79 -2.58 -11.60
C ARG A 62 17.46 -3.16 -11.15
N VAL A 63 17.42 -3.86 -10.02
CA VAL A 63 16.16 -4.39 -9.46
C VAL A 63 15.20 -3.27 -9.10
N GLN A 64 15.68 -2.13 -8.57
CA GLN A 64 14.81 -0.98 -8.32
C GLN A 64 14.19 -0.41 -9.60
N ASP A 65 14.98 -0.22 -10.65
CA ASP A 65 14.50 0.25 -11.96
C ASP A 65 13.43 -0.69 -12.54
N LEU A 66 13.69 -1.99 -12.53
CA LEU A 66 12.72 -3.01 -12.95
C LEU A 66 11.42 -2.94 -12.14
N ARG A 67 11.52 -2.80 -10.80
CA ARG A 67 10.33 -2.65 -9.93
C ARG A 67 9.51 -1.40 -10.23
N VAL A 68 10.17 -0.28 -10.52
CA VAL A 68 9.47 0.97 -10.90
C VAL A 68 8.71 0.76 -12.20
N LYS A 69 9.33 0.13 -13.20
CA LYS A 69 8.68 -0.18 -14.49
C LYS A 69 7.53 -1.18 -14.33
N LEU A 70 7.69 -2.20 -13.49
CA LEU A 70 6.66 -3.21 -13.20
C LEU A 70 5.50 -2.68 -12.31
N ARG A 71 5.61 -1.48 -11.74
CA ARG A 71 4.51 -0.84 -10.98
C ARG A 71 3.37 -0.35 -11.89
N VAL A 72 3.63 -0.19 -13.18
CA VAL A 72 2.60 0.18 -14.16
C VAL A 72 1.54 -0.93 -14.22
N PRO A 73 0.23 -0.60 -14.16
CA PRO A 73 -0.84 -1.59 -14.23
C PRO A 73 -0.71 -2.51 -15.44
N SER A 74 -0.88 -3.82 -15.22
CA SER A 74 -0.79 -4.81 -16.29
C SER A 74 -1.95 -4.65 -17.28
N PRO A 75 -1.71 -4.69 -18.60
CA PRO A 75 -2.77 -4.75 -19.61
C PRO A 75 -3.42 -6.14 -19.72
N LEU A 76 -2.89 -7.14 -19.00
CA LEU A 76 -3.35 -8.52 -19.02
C LEU A 76 -4.65 -8.72 -18.22
N PRO A 77 -5.39 -9.81 -18.51
CA PRO A 77 -6.43 -10.30 -17.62
C PRO A 77 -5.91 -10.53 -16.19
N ARG A 78 -6.82 -10.44 -15.21
CA ARG A 78 -6.48 -10.50 -13.78
C ARG A 78 -5.65 -11.74 -13.41
N ALA A 79 -6.07 -12.92 -13.88
CA ALA A 79 -5.39 -14.18 -13.57
C ALA A 79 -3.94 -14.19 -14.08
N ASP A 80 -3.71 -13.75 -15.31
CA ASP A 80 -2.37 -13.70 -15.91
C ASP A 80 -1.49 -12.66 -15.22
N ALA A 81 -2.07 -11.50 -14.88
CA ALA A 81 -1.37 -10.46 -14.13
C ALA A 81 -0.97 -10.95 -12.72
N ASP A 82 -1.84 -11.70 -12.04
CA ASP A 82 -1.58 -12.26 -10.72
C ASP A 82 -0.45 -13.31 -10.80
N ALA A 83 -0.49 -14.24 -11.77
CA ALA A 83 0.58 -15.21 -12.00
C ALA A 83 1.93 -14.53 -12.34
N GLN A 84 1.90 -13.46 -13.13
CA GLN A 84 3.11 -12.69 -13.44
C GLN A 84 3.67 -11.98 -12.19
N ASN A 85 2.80 -11.47 -11.31
CA ASN A 85 3.22 -10.84 -10.06
C ASN A 85 3.83 -11.85 -9.09
N GLU A 86 3.32 -13.10 -9.04
CA GLU A 86 3.91 -14.19 -8.26
C GLU A 86 5.33 -14.53 -8.72
N ARG A 87 5.57 -14.59 -10.03
CA ARG A 87 6.91 -14.77 -10.62
C ARG A 87 7.86 -13.65 -10.21
N VAL A 88 7.42 -12.40 -10.34
CA VAL A 88 8.22 -11.22 -9.93
C VAL A 88 8.55 -11.27 -8.44
N PHE A 89 7.57 -11.59 -7.59
CA PHE A 89 7.78 -11.70 -6.15
C PHE A 89 8.79 -12.79 -5.82
N THR A 90 8.69 -13.96 -6.46
CA THR A 90 9.60 -15.09 -6.27
C THR A 90 11.02 -14.73 -6.67
N ALA A 91 11.20 -14.11 -7.85
CA ALA A 91 12.51 -13.69 -8.33
C ALA A 91 13.16 -12.63 -7.43
N ILE A 92 12.43 -11.60 -7.01
CA ILE A 92 12.97 -10.58 -6.07
C ILE A 92 13.33 -11.21 -4.73
N SER A 93 12.47 -12.06 -4.17
CA SER A 93 12.73 -12.70 -2.88
C SER A 93 13.97 -13.58 -2.95
N GLY A 94 14.13 -14.35 -4.02
CA GLY A 94 15.34 -15.16 -4.26
C GLY A 94 16.60 -14.32 -4.40
N LEU A 95 16.54 -13.19 -5.12
CA LEU A 95 17.66 -12.25 -5.24
C LEU A 95 18.10 -11.68 -3.89
N VAL A 96 17.14 -11.21 -3.08
CA VAL A 96 17.43 -10.63 -1.76
C VAL A 96 18.00 -11.68 -0.81
N GLN A 97 17.49 -12.91 -0.87
CA GLN A 97 18.01 -14.02 -0.06
C GLN A 97 19.43 -14.43 -0.48
N LYS A 98 19.71 -14.42 -1.79
CA LYS A 98 21.00 -14.84 -2.35
C LYS A 98 22.10 -13.80 -2.14
N TRP A 99 21.78 -12.51 -2.34
CA TRP A 99 22.73 -11.40 -2.26
C TRP A 99 22.21 -10.25 -1.41
N PRO A 100 22.09 -10.43 -0.08
CA PRO A 100 21.55 -9.39 0.80
C PRO A 100 22.41 -8.12 0.82
N SER A 101 23.73 -8.23 0.63
CA SER A 101 24.66 -7.10 0.56
C SER A 101 24.37 -6.16 -0.60
N GLY A 102 23.98 -6.69 -1.77
CA GLY A 102 23.66 -5.90 -2.97
C GLY A 102 22.41 -5.01 -2.83
N PHE A 103 21.63 -5.19 -1.76
CA PHE A 103 20.44 -4.40 -1.45
C PHE A 103 20.61 -3.46 -0.26
N GLN A 104 21.80 -3.35 0.33
CA GLN A 104 22.03 -2.45 1.47
C GLN A 104 21.68 -1.00 1.13
N GLY A 105 20.98 -0.32 2.05
CA GLY A 105 20.55 1.07 1.85
C GLY A 105 19.38 1.25 0.87
N THR A 106 18.84 0.15 0.31
CA THR A 106 17.64 0.17 -0.52
C THR A 106 16.37 -0.14 0.27
N ASP A 107 15.21 -0.02 -0.38
CA ASP A 107 13.94 -0.49 0.20
C ASP A 107 13.84 -2.02 0.34
N LEU A 108 14.75 -2.76 -0.32
CA LEU A 108 14.82 -4.23 -0.27
C LEU A 108 15.88 -4.74 0.72
N ASP A 109 16.49 -3.85 1.49
CA ASP A 109 17.45 -4.20 2.53
C ASP A 109 16.76 -5.03 3.63
N PRO A 110 17.14 -6.31 3.84
CA PRO A 110 16.49 -7.18 4.79
C PRO A 110 16.70 -6.73 6.24
N GLU A 111 17.87 -6.19 6.59
CA GLU A 111 18.14 -5.70 7.94
C GLU A 111 17.37 -4.41 8.23
N ALA A 112 17.33 -3.50 7.27
CA ALA A 112 16.53 -2.29 7.39
C ALA A 112 15.02 -2.61 7.45
N ALA A 113 14.56 -3.65 6.74
CA ALA A 113 13.19 -4.15 6.83
C ALA A 113 12.87 -4.66 8.25
N LEU A 114 13.72 -5.50 8.85
CA LEU A 114 13.56 -5.97 10.23
C LEU A 114 13.51 -4.81 11.23
N LYS A 115 14.42 -3.84 11.13
CA LYS A 115 14.42 -2.65 11.99
C LYS A 115 13.13 -1.82 11.85
N ARG A 116 12.57 -1.72 10.64
CA ARG A 116 11.27 -1.05 10.41
C ARG A 116 10.13 -1.86 11.03
N MET A 117 10.13 -3.18 10.90
CA MET A 117 9.14 -4.07 11.53
C MET A 117 9.16 -3.94 13.05
N GLU A 118 10.34 -3.97 13.68
CA GLU A 118 10.49 -3.75 15.13
C GLU A 118 9.92 -2.42 15.59
N LYS A 119 10.22 -1.34 14.86
CA LYS A 119 9.65 -0.01 15.15
C LYS A 119 8.14 0.00 15.05
N LEU A 120 7.56 -0.68 14.06
CA LEU A 120 6.10 -0.78 13.91
C LEU A 120 5.49 -1.60 15.05
N CYS A 121 6.11 -2.72 15.45
CA CYS A 121 5.69 -3.49 16.63
C CYS A 121 5.68 -2.63 17.89
N ALA A 122 6.79 -1.92 18.16
CA ALA A 122 6.90 -1.03 19.32
C ALA A 122 5.84 0.07 19.32
N LYS A 123 5.55 0.67 18.15
CA LYS A 123 4.47 1.67 18.01
C LYS A 123 3.10 1.06 18.33
N VAL A 124 2.76 -0.09 17.74
CA VAL A 124 1.47 -0.76 18.01
C VAL A 124 1.33 -1.12 19.48
N GLU A 125 2.40 -1.64 20.10
CA GLU A 125 2.42 -1.97 21.52
C GLU A 125 2.27 -0.73 22.38
N SER A 126 2.89 0.40 22.03
CA SER A 126 2.66 1.66 22.72
C SER A 126 1.20 2.12 22.63
N LEU A 127 0.53 1.90 21.49
CA LEU A 127 -0.90 2.21 21.36
C LEU A 127 -1.77 1.28 22.20
N ALA A 128 -1.38 0.01 22.31
CA ALA A 128 -2.06 -0.94 23.17
C ALA A 128 -1.85 -0.61 24.66
N ALA A 129 -0.63 -0.22 25.03
CA ALA A 129 -0.18 -0.01 26.40
C ALA A 129 -0.43 1.39 26.95
N ALA A 130 -0.70 2.39 26.10
CA ALA A 130 -0.91 3.77 26.54
C ALA A 130 -2.18 3.92 27.40
N SER A 131 -2.21 3.43 28.64
CA SER A 131 -3.23 3.76 29.64
C SER A 131 -3.42 5.27 29.73
N ASP A 132 -4.56 5.73 30.22
CA ASP A 132 -4.90 7.15 30.37
C ASP A 132 -3.90 7.92 31.27
N THR A 133 -2.67 8.15 30.81
CA THR A 133 -1.69 9.05 31.44
C THR A 133 -2.12 10.51 31.34
N ARG A 134 -3.37 10.77 30.90
CA ARG A 134 -4.00 12.08 30.96
C ARG A 134 -5.03 12.21 32.08
N GLU A 135 -5.37 11.13 32.80
CA GLU A 135 -6.42 11.16 33.84
C GLU A 135 -5.89 10.94 35.27
N GLU A 136 -4.61 10.58 35.49
CA GLU A 136 -4.08 10.30 36.85
C GLU A 136 -3.22 11.41 37.50
N GLU A 137 -3.09 12.59 36.87
CA GLU A 137 -2.61 13.81 37.57
C GLU A 137 -3.69 14.91 37.58
N ALA A 138 -4.92 14.54 37.90
CA ALA A 138 -5.88 15.51 38.42
C ALA A 138 -5.83 15.45 39.95
N ALA A 139 -4.97 16.28 40.54
CA ALA A 139 -5.12 16.68 41.95
C ALA A 139 -6.59 17.07 42.21
N PRO A 140 -7.15 16.90 43.41
CA PRO A 140 -8.54 17.24 43.69
C PRO A 140 -8.74 18.75 43.50
N VAL A 141 -9.12 19.13 42.29
CA VAL A 141 -9.45 20.50 41.89
C VAL A 141 -10.55 20.97 42.83
N SER A 142 -10.27 22.03 43.60
CA SER A 142 -11.26 22.54 44.56
C SER A 142 -12.55 22.90 43.82
N GLN A 143 -13.70 22.83 44.49
CA GLN A 143 -15.00 23.19 43.87
C GLN A 143 -14.96 24.56 43.16
N ALA A 144 -14.17 25.50 43.68
CA ALA A 144 -13.97 26.82 43.08
C ALA A 144 -13.25 26.77 41.72
N GLU A 145 -12.23 25.93 41.58
CA GLU A 145 -11.51 25.75 40.31
C GLU A 145 -12.36 25.00 39.28
N ALA A 146 -13.18 24.04 39.70
CA ALA A 146 -14.12 23.36 38.82
C ALA A 146 -15.19 24.32 38.26
N LEU A 147 -15.67 25.25 39.08
CA LEU A 147 -16.59 26.31 38.65
C LEU A 147 -15.90 27.33 37.75
N ALA A 148 -14.67 27.74 38.07
CA ALA A 148 -13.89 28.65 37.24
C ALA A 148 -13.59 28.05 35.85
N ALA A 149 -13.31 26.74 35.78
CA ALA A 149 -13.13 26.03 34.52
C ALA A 149 -14.42 26.02 33.69
N LYS A 150 -15.57 25.71 34.30
CA LYS A 150 -16.89 25.79 33.63
C LYS A 150 -17.20 27.19 33.13
N LEU A 151 -16.87 28.23 33.90
CA LEU A 151 -17.08 29.61 33.51
C LEU A 151 -16.19 30.00 32.31
N ARG A 152 -14.91 29.63 32.32
CA ARG A 152 -13.98 29.85 31.18
C ARG A 152 -14.44 29.12 29.93
N GLN A 153 -14.94 27.90 30.07
CA GLN A 153 -15.44 27.10 28.96
C GLN A 153 -16.72 27.71 28.37
N ALA A 154 -17.66 28.16 29.21
CA ALA A 154 -18.87 28.85 28.77
C ALA A 154 -18.59 30.21 28.13
N LEU A 155 -17.60 30.95 28.66
CA LEU A 155 -17.16 32.22 28.08
C LEU A 155 -16.45 32.01 26.73
N ASN A 156 -15.58 31.01 26.60
CA ASN A 156 -14.96 30.67 25.31
C ASN A 156 -16.00 30.19 24.28
N ALA A 157 -17.00 29.41 24.69
CA ALA A 157 -18.05 28.93 23.81
C ALA A 157 -18.96 30.06 23.28
N ASN A 158 -19.14 31.13 24.05
CA ASN A 158 -19.96 32.28 23.65
C ASN A 158 -19.15 33.42 23.01
N ALA A 159 -17.87 33.59 23.35
CA ALA A 159 -17.05 34.70 22.86
C ALA A 159 -16.50 34.49 21.43
N PHE A 160 -16.44 33.24 20.96
CA PHE A 160 -16.05 32.92 19.59
C PHE A 160 -17.06 31.97 18.98
N GLY A 161 -18.01 32.52 18.22
CA GLY A 161 -18.96 31.74 17.44
C GLY A 161 -18.24 30.71 16.58
N ALA A 162 -18.44 29.44 16.93
CA ALA A 162 -18.05 28.24 16.18
C ALA A 162 -16.60 28.20 15.65
N LYS A 163 -15.68 27.63 16.44
CA LYS A 163 -14.57 26.78 15.95
C LYS A 163 -13.87 26.02 17.10
N ALA A 164 -14.61 25.18 17.83
CA ALA A 164 -14.03 24.21 18.77
C ALA A 164 -13.96 22.79 18.16
N ALA A 165 -13.73 22.69 16.85
CA ALA A 165 -13.72 21.42 16.12
C ALA A 165 -12.40 21.14 15.36
N GLU A 166 -11.38 21.97 15.53
CA GLU A 166 -10.04 21.70 14.99
C GLU A 166 -9.10 21.33 16.14
N GLU A 167 -8.31 20.27 15.95
CA GLU A 167 -7.34 19.64 16.89
C GLU A 167 -7.81 18.48 17.79
N ARG A 168 -8.81 17.69 17.38
CA ARG A 168 -8.82 16.28 17.84
C ARG A 168 -7.79 15.52 17.00
N GLY A 169 -6.68 15.13 17.62
CA GLY A 169 -5.65 14.28 17.00
C GLY A 169 -6.24 12.98 16.41
N PRO A 170 -5.47 12.28 15.55
CA PRO A 170 -5.97 11.10 14.82
C PRO A 170 -6.56 10.08 15.79
N SER A 171 -7.72 9.51 15.45
CA SER A 171 -8.37 8.53 16.31
C SER A 171 -7.50 7.27 16.43
N LEU A 172 -7.69 6.48 17.49
CA LEU A 172 -6.99 5.19 17.64
C LEU A 172 -7.23 4.27 16.43
N ALA A 173 -8.41 4.33 15.81
CA ALA A 173 -8.71 3.58 14.60
C ALA A 173 -7.88 4.07 13.39
N ASP A 174 -7.69 5.38 13.24
CA ASP A 174 -6.86 5.96 12.19
C ASP A 174 -5.39 5.60 12.36
N GLN A 175 -4.89 5.64 13.60
CA GLN A 175 -3.52 5.26 13.93
C GLN A 175 -3.27 3.77 13.66
N ILE A 176 -4.22 2.88 14.00
CA ILE A 176 -4.14 1.46 13.66
C ILE A 176 -4.11 1.28 12.14
N LYS A 177 -4.99 1.97 11.40
CA LYS A 177 -5.05 1.90 9.94
C LYS A 177 -3.75 2.38 9.29
N GLU A 178 -3.15 3.43 9.82
CA GLU A 178 -1.86 3.96 9.37
C GLU A 178 -0.74 2.94 9.58
N LEU A 179 -0.65 2.34 10.77
CA LEU A 179 0.38 1.33 11.07
C LEU A 179 0.20 0.06 10.24
N GLN A 180 -1.04 -0.40 10.03
CA GLN A 180 -1.33 -1.52 9.12
C GLN A 180 -0.95 -1.19 7.67
N GLY A 181 -1.22 0.02 7.21
CA GLY A 181 -0.82 0.48 5.88
C GLY A 181 0.71 0.58 5.74
N ALA A 182 1.41 1.03 6.79
CA ALA A 182 2.87 1.04 6.82
C ALA A 182 3.44 -0.38 6.76
N TRP A 183 2.85 -1.33 7.49
CA TRP A 183 3.25 -2.74 7.47
C TRP A 183 3.06 -3.38 6.09
N GLN A 184 1.93 -3.14 5.43
CA GLN A 184 1.63 -3.68 4.09
C GLN A 184 2.57 -3.18 2.98
N ARG A 185 3.24 -2.05 3.17
CA ARG A 185 4.20 -1.51 2.19
C ARG A 185 5.60 -2.11 2.32
N LEU A 186 5.90 -2.77 3.43
CA LEU A 186 7.20 -3.40 3.65
C LEU A 186 7.31 -4.68 2.83
N VAL A 187 8.47 -4.90 2.22
CA VAL A 187 8.86 -6.21 1.73
C VAL A 187 9.41 -6.98 2.93
N ILE A 188 8.66 -7.97 3.40
CA ILE A 188 9.00 -8.73 4.60
C ILE A 188 9.98 -9.83 4.19
N PRO A 189 11.21 -9.87 4.75
CA PRO A 189 12.17 -10.92 4.47
C PRO A 189 11.68 -12.27 5.02
N GLN A 190 11.92 -13.37 4.29
CA GLN A 190 11.53 -14.73 4.70
C GLN A 190 12.53 -15.29 5.73
N THR A 191 12.50 -14.75 6.93
CA THR A 191 13.40 -15.14 8.04
C THR A 191 12.58 -15.42 9.30
N ASP A 192 13.09 -16.30 10.17
CA ASP A 192 12.43 -16.62 11.44
C ASP A 192 12.19 -15.38 12.31
N ALA A 193 13.15 -14.43 12.30
CA ALA A 193 13.01 -13.14 12.97
C ALA A 193 11.83 -12.33 12.43
N ALA A 194 11.66 -12.27 11.11
CA ALA A 194 10.53 -11.58 10.50
C ALA A 194 9.18 -12.24 10.85
N HIS A 195 9.11 -13.57 10.84
CA HIS A 195 7.90 -14.30 11.24
C HIS A 195 7.53 -14.04 12.71
N ALA A 196 8.52 -14.01 13.62
CA ALA A 196 8.31 -13.67 15.01
C ALA A 196 7.77 -12.24 15.19
N LEU A 197 8.32 -11.28 14.42
CA LEU A 197 7.86 -9.90 14.41
C LEU A 197 6.45 -9.75 13.82
N GLU A 198 6.09 -10.53 12.81
CA GLU A 198 4.75 -10.53 12.24
C GLU A 198 3.70 -11.03 13.24
N ALA A 199 4.01 -12.12 13.95
CA ALA A 199 3.15 -12.62 15.03
C ALA A 199 3.00 -11.58 16.16
N ARG A 200 4.10 -10.90 16.52
CA ARG A 200 4.10 -9.81 17.52
C ARG A 200 3.23 -8.63 17.08
N PHE A 201 3.38 -8.17 15.84
CA PHE A 201 2.57 -7.07 15.27
C PHE A 201 1.07 -7.41 15.27
N LYS A 202 0.71 -8.62 14.80
CA LYS A 202 -0.69 -9.10 14.80
C LYS A 202 -1.29 -9.11 16.20
N ARG A 203 -0.57 -9.61 17.21
CA ARG A 203 -1.00 -9.58 18.62
C ARG A 203 -1.20 -8.15 19.12
N GLY A 204 -0.25 -7.25 18.84
CA GLY A 204 -0.35 -5.86 19.25
C GLY A 204 -1.58 -5.15 18.65
N ILE A 205 -1.89 -5.40 17.37
CA ILE A 205 -3.07 -4.80 16.71
C ILE A 205 -4.36 -5.32 17.34
N ALA A 206 -4.44 -6.62 17.66
CA ALA A 206 -5.59 -7.17 18.36
C ALA A 206 -5.81 -6.49 19.72
N ALA A 207 -4.75 -6.39 20.53
CA ALA A 207 -4.80 -5.73 21.84
C ALA A 207 -5.23 -4.25 21.74
N ALA A 208 -4.68 -3.50 20.76
CA ALA A 208 -5.06 -2.10 20.54
C ALA A 208 -6.53 -1.95 20.12
N LYS A 209 -7.06 -2.86 19.30
CA LYS A 209 -8.49 -2.85 18.90
C LYS A 209 -9.42 -3.17 20.07
N ASP A 210 -9.08 -4.16 20.89
CA ASP A 210 -9.92 -4.56 22.02
C ASP A 210 -10.01 -3.46 23.07
N ARG A 211 -8.90 -2.74 23.30
CA ARG A 211 -8.91 -1.49 24.08
C ARG A 211 -9.87 -0.45 23.50
N GLY A 212 -9.82 -0.23 22.18
CA GLY A 212 -10.70 0.73 21.50
C GLY A 212 -12.19 0.40 21.65
N LYS A 213 -12.54 -0.89 21.73
CA LYS A 213 -13.92 -1.34 22.02
C LYS A 213 -14.30 -1.06 23.48
N SER A 214 -13.45 -1.43 24.43
CA SER A 214 -13.71 -1.19 25.86
C SER A 214 -13.95 0.29 26.17
N LYS A 215 -13.14 1.20 25.60
CA LYS A 215 -13.33 2.66 25.76
C LYS A 215 -14.68 3.14 25.19
N ARG A 216 -15.13 2.57 24.07
CA ARG A 216 -16.43 2.91 23.47
C ARG A 216 -17.62 2.44 24.31
N GLU A 217 -17.52 1.26 24.91
CA GLU A 217 -18.56 0.71 25.79
C GLU A 217 -18.67 1.51 27.08
N LEU A 218 -17.55 1.92 27.69
CA LEU A 218 -17.50 2.80 28.86
C LEU A 218 -18.12 4.18 28.59
N THR A 219 -17.93 4.75 27.40
CA THR A 219 -18.54 6.06 27.05
C THR A 219 -20.02 6.01 26.68
N ARG A 220 -20.60 4.80 26.52
CA ARG A 220 -22.01 4.60 26.10
C ARG A 220 -22.93 4.22 27.27
N ALA A 221 -22.36 3.75 28.38
CA ALA A 221 -23.05 3.50 29.65
C ALA A 221 -23.22 4.80 30.45
#